data_AF-A0A9X0B5S8-F1
#
_entry.id   AF-A0A9X0B5S8-F1
#
_cell.length_a   1.000
_cell.length_b   1.000
_cell.length_c   1.000
_cell.angle_alpha   90.00
_cell.angle_beta   90.00
_cell.angle_gamma   90.00
#
_symmetry.space_group_name_H-M   'P 1'
#
loop_
_entity.id
_entity.type
_entity.pdbx_description
1 polymer ?
#
loop_
_entity_poly.entity_id
_entity_poly.type
_entity_poly.pdbx_seq_one_letter_code
_entity_poly.pdbx_strand_id
1 'polypeptide(L)'
;MSIRCVIPPQLQPRRAEPTMGYAAAISRTTGNHLARRSIRRGVPRSAYRTYHSSQKSSGSILEPRLEDHGRVIHDQYSVVRDSYAAPKHPVVLAHGLLGFDELRLAGRYFPGVQYWRGIKEALTAQGVEVITATVPPSASIEERAEELARNIEIGARGKDVNIIAHSMGKSQRGLDSRYMISRLQPQKFKVLSLTTIATPHRGSAVADFCFDQIGAELLPQIYYTLNKLNIETGAFAQLTRKYMSETFNPNTPDIDSVRYFSYGACDQPSLWSVFRLSHRILAEAEGPNDGLVSVASSLWGGEAGYKGTLVGVSHLDLINWTNRLKWLAAEVTGKPRKFNAIAFYLDIADMLANEGL
;
A
#
# COMPACT_ATOMS: atom_id res chain seq x y z
N MET A 1 31.40 -38.29 -37.89
CA MET A 1 31.55 -36.92 -38.44
C MET A 1 31.55 -35.96 -37.26
N SER A 2 32.74 -35.60 -36.77
CA SER A 2 32.94 -34.67 -35.66
C SER A 2 32.80 -33.24 -36.16
N ILE A 3 32.01 -32.41 -35.47
CA ILE A 3 32.01 -30.96 -35.69
C ILE A 3 32.61 -30.31 -34.45
N ARG A 4 33.81 -29.76 -34.64
CA ARG A 4 34.55 -28.96 -33.66
C ARG A 4 34.04 -27.52 -33.65
N CYS A 5 34.03 -27.00 -32.44
CA CYS A 5 33.85 -25.63 -31.94
C CYS A 5 34.60 -24.53 -32.72
N VAL A 6 34.04 -23.31 -32.78
CA VAL A 6 34.81 -22.05 -32.65
C VAL A 6 33.98 -20.99 -31.90
N ILE A 7 34.45 -20.62 -30.71
CA ILE A 7 34.02 -19.46 -29.91
C ILE A 7 35.01 -18.32 -30.18
N PRO A 8 34.57 -17.07 -30.44
CA PRO A 8 35.47 -15.91 -30.44
C PRO A 8 35.55 -15.20 -29.07
N PRO A 9 36.66 -14.49 -28.78
CA PRO A 9 37.15 -14.30 -27.41
C PRO A 9 36.73 -13.00 -26.71
N GLN A 10 36.79 -13.07 -25.37
CA GLN A 10 36.69 -12.01 -24.37
C GLN A 10 37.82 -10.95 -24.52
N LEU A 11 37.49 -9.67 -24.39
CA LEU A 11 38.42 -8.54 -24.40
C LEU A 11 38.20 -7.61 -23.19
N GLN A 12 39.05 -7.75 -22.18
CA GLN A 12 39.55 -6.72 -21.25
C GLN A 12 40.98 -7.18 -20.84
N PRO A 13 41.91 -6.34 -20.34
CA PRO A 13 41.76 -5.00 -19.73
C PRO A 13 42.81 -3.95 -20.19
N ARG A 14 42.64 -2.66 -19.83
CA ARG A 14 43.79 -1.74 -19.63
C ARG A 14 43.52 -0.73 -18.51
N ARG A 15 44.38 -0.79 -17.48
CA ARG A 15 44.62 0.26 -16.48
C ARG A 15 45.36 1.43 -17.14
N ALA A 16 45.02 2.65 -16.73
CA ALA A 16 45.95 3.79 -16.76
C ALA A 16 45.57 4.80 -15.65
N GLU A 17 46.52 5.04 -14.76
CA GLU A 17 46.70 6.21 -13.88
C GLU A 17 48.22 6.51 -13.90
N PRO A 18 48.74 7.64 -13.37
CA PRO A 18 48.15 8.96 -13.11
C PRO A 18 49.06 10.09 -13.67
N THR A 19 48.65 11.37 -13.63
CA THR A 19 49.55 12.53 -13.30
C THR A 19 48.85 13.90 -13.30
N MET A 20 49.27 14.72 -12.30
CA MET A 20 49.33 16.19 -12.20
C MET A 20 48.06 17.03 -12.49
N GLY A 21 47.58 17.93 -11.64
CA GLY A 21 48.23 18.75 -10.62
C GLY A 21 48.26 20.22 -11.05
N TYR A 22 47.35 21.06 -10.56
CA TYR A 22 47.44 22.54 -10.50
C TYR A 22 46.45 22.99 -9.41
N ALA A 23 46.91 23.37 -8.22
CA ALA A 23 47.43 24.69 -7.82
C ALA A 23 46.34 25.58 -7.19
N ALA A 24 46.56 25.87 -5.91
CA ALA A 24 45.76 26.74 -5.07
C ALA A 24 45.95 28.22 -5.42
N ALA A 25 44.88 29.02 -5.29
CA ALA A 25 44.96 30.47 -5.16
C ALA A 25 44.56 30.86 -3.74
N ILE A 26 45.59 31.18 -2.95
CA ILE A 26 45.53 31.86 -1.66
C ILE A 26 45.35 33.36 -1.95
N SER A 27 44.41 34.02 -1.27
CA SER A 27 44.49 35.47 -1.05
C SER A 27 44.61 35.74 0.44
N ARG A 28 45.73 36.37 0.81
CA ARG A 28 46.06 36.84 2.17
C ARG A 28 45.63 38.29 2.31
N THR A 29 45.13 38.63 3.49
CA THR A 29 45.40 39.92 4.18
C THR A 29 45.07 39.69 5.66
N THR A 30 46.07 39.45 6.53
CA THR A 30 46.65 40.42 7.51
C THR A 30 45.58 41.32 8.13
N GLY A 31 45.25 41.30 9.42
CA GLY A 31 46.06 41.08 10.61
C GLY A 31 46.00 42.36 11.45
N ASN A 32 45.43 42.32 12.66
CA ASN A 32 45.91 43.09 13.82
C ASN A 32 45.11 42.77 15.10
N HIS A 33 45.87 42.39 16.12
CA HIS A 33 45.46 42.38 17.52
C HIS A 33 45.21 43.81 18.03
N LEU A 34 44.28 43.96 18.98
CA LEU A 34 44.47 44.78 20.19
C LEU A 34 43.29 44.55 21.15
N ALA A 35 43.61 44.07 22.35
CA ALA A 35 42.70 44.00 23.49
C ALA A 35 42.49 45.39 24.10
N ARG A 36 41.25 45.72 24.53
CA ARG A 36 40.99 46.70 25.59
C ARG A 36 39.60 46.50 26.21
N ARG A 37 39.58 46.48 27.54
CA ARG A 37 38.45 46.32 28.45
C ARG A 37 37.54 47.56 28.46
N SER A 38 36.23 47.29 28.68
CA SER A 38 35.28 48.07 29.49
C SER A 38 34.85 49.46 29.02
N ILE A 39 33.54 49.64 28.79
CA ILE A 39 32.62 50.50 29.59
C ILE A 39 31.19 50.36 29.03
N ARG A 40 30.22 50.17 29.93
CA ARG A 40 28.76 50.20 29.70
C ARG A 40 28.30 51.55 29.15
N ARG A 41 27.36 51.55 28.21
CA ARG A 41 26.29 52.56 28.09
C ARG A 41 25.16 52.01 27.23
N GLY A 42 23.95 52.01 27.81
CA GLY A 42 22.74 51.48 27.19
C GLY A 42 22.18 52.40 26.12
N VAL A 43 21.57 51.78 25.12
CA VAL A 43 20.68 52.42 24.13
C VAL A 43 19.46 51.50 24.00
N PRO A 44 18.22 52.00 24.11
CA PRO A 44 17.03 51.16 24.17
C PRO A 44 16.72 50.62 22.76
N ARG A 45 16.78 49.30 22.59
CA ARG A 45 16.31 48.63 21.36
C ARG A 45 14.81 48.40 21.46
N SER A 46 14.10 49.06 20.55
CA SER A 46 12.73 48.80 20.14
C SER A 46 12.41 47.31 20.15
N ALA A 47 11.45 46.92 20.99
CA ALA A 47 10.92 45.56 21.04
C ALA A 47 10.13 45.29 19.75
N TYR A 48 10.75 44.60 18.80
CA TYR A 48 10.00 43.89 17.76
C TYR A 48 9.15 42.83 18.46
N ARG A 49 7.86 43.10 18.53
CA ARG A 49 6.83 42.16 18.98
C ARG A 49 6.74 41.08 17.90
N THR A 50 7.54 40.03 18.02
CA THR A 50 7.36 38.80 17.26
C THR A 50 6.03 38.20 17.69
N TYR A 51 5.00 38.39 16.86
CA TYR A 51 3.79 37.61 16.92
C TYR A 51 4.18 36.15 16.67
N HIS A 52 4.35 35.39 17.76
CA HIS A 52 4.22 33.94 17.70
C HIS A 52 2.77 33.63 17.33
N SER A 53 2.51 33.58 16.02
CA SER A 53 1.40 32.82 15.47
C SER A 53 1.68 31.36 15.82
N SER A 54 1.21 30.94 16.99
CA SER A 54 0.94 29.53 17.25
C SER A 54 -0.08 29.09 16.20
N GLN A 55 0.40 28.53 15.09
CA GLN A 55 -0.43 27.68 14.25
C GLN A 55 -0.78 26.48 15.12
N LYS A 56 -1.85 26.62 15.91
CA LYS A 56 -2.66 25.47 16.31
C LYS A 56 -3.06 24.83 14.99
N SER A 57 -2.46 23.68 14.68
CA SER A 57 -3.03 22.80 13.67
C SER A 57 -4.48 22.63 14.08
N SER A 58 -5.38 22.97 13.16
CA SER A 58 -6.78 22.64 13.30
C SER A 58 -6.84 21.12 13.26
N GLY A 59 -6.75 20.48 14.43
CA GLY A 59 -6.86 19.04 14.55
C GLY A 59 -8.17 18.64 13.91
N SER A 60 -8.09 17.82 12.87
CA SER A 60 -9.30 17.29 12.25
C SER A 60 -10.04 16.47 13.30
N ILE A 61 -11.37 16.56 13.36
CA ILE A 61 -12.22 15.80 14.31
C ILE A 61 -11.98 14.27 14.23
N LEU A 62 -11.28 13.81 13.19
CA LEU A 62 -10.84 12.43 13.00
C LEU A 62 -9.62 12.03 13.87
N GLU A 63 -8.73 12.96 14.20
CA GLU A 63 -7.44 12.68 14.84
C GLU A 63 -7.55 11.96 16.19
N PRO A 64 -8.43 12.37 17.13
CA PRO A 64 -8.53 11.71 18.43
C PRO A 64 -9.01 10.25 18.34
N ARG A 65 -9.78 9.89 17.31
CA ARG A 65 -10.34 8.53 17.12
C ARG A 65 -9.39 7.59 16.37
N LEU A 66 -8.39 8.12 15.68
CA LEU A 66 -7.43 7.32 14.90
C LEU A 66 -6.30 6.77 15.78
N GLU A 67 -5.85 7.54 16.78
CA GLU A 67 -4.81 7.11 17.73
C GLU A 67 -5.25 5.89 18.56
N ASP A 68 -6.56 5.75 18.81
CA ASP A 68 -7.15 4.57 19.46
C ASP A 68 -6.92 3.26 18.68
N HIS A 69 -6.59 3.35 17.38
CA HIS A 69 -6.40 2.21 16.48
C HIS A 69 -4.92 1.98 16.14
N GLY A 70 -3.99 2.60 16.86
CA GLY A 70 -2.55 2.37 16.74
C GLY A 70 -1.80 3.46 15.97
N ARG A 71 -0.66 3.08 15.36
CA ARG A 71 0.26 4.03 14.72
C ARG A 71 -0.41 4.74 13.54
N VAL A 72 -0.29 6.07 13.49
CA VAL A 72 -0.80 6.92 12.40
C VAL A 72 0.35 7.37 11.49
N ILE A 73 0.16 7.29 10.17
CA ILE A 73 1.18 7.57 9.16
C ILE A 73 0.68 8.66 8.21
N HIS A 74 1.31 9.84 8.25
CA HIS A 74 0.86 11.02 7.50
C HIS A 74 1.62 11.25 6.18
N ASP A 75 2.95 11.17 6.21
CA ASP A 75 3.82 11.57 5.11
C ASP A 75 5.11 10.74 4.99
N GLN A 76 5.26 9.70 5.82
CA GLN A 76 6.43 8.82 5.83
C GLN A 76 6.71 8.20 4.45
N TYR A 77 5.66 7.96 3.67
CA TYR A 77 5.73 7.39 2.32
C TYR A 77 5.50 8.43 1.24
N SER A 78 5.77 9.71 1.50
CA SER A 78 5.65 10.77 0.49
C SER A 78 6.77 10.72 -0.56
N VAL A 79 7.95 10.21 -0.18
CA VAL A 79 9.17 10.17 -1.00
C VAL A 79 9.82 8.79 -0.96
N VAL A 80 10.40 8.36 -2.08
CA VAL A 80 11.19 7.12 -2.18
C VAL A 80 12.56 7.35 -1.54
N ARG A 81 12.97 6.49 -0.62
CA ARG A 81 14.29 6.54 0.04
C ARG A 81 15.42 6.19 -0.94
N ASP A 82 16.65 6.54 -0.60
CA ASP A 82 17.83 6.25 -1.43
C ASP A 82 18.12 4.74 -1.54
N SER A 83 17.75 3.96 -0.52
CA SER A 83 18.00 2.52 -0.46
C SER A 83 16.91 1.77 0.30
N TYR A 84 16.59 0.57 -0.20
CA TYR A 84 15.72 -0.41 0.45
C TYR A 84 16.42 -1.78 0.45
N ALA A 85 16.25 -2.54 1.52
CA ALA A 85 16.68 -3.93 1.57
C ALA A 85 15.70 -4.83 0.80
N ALA A 86 16.24 -5.81 0.06
CA ALA A 86 15.43 -6.82 -0.60
C ALA A 86 15.20 -8.02 0.34
N PRO A 87 13.95 -8.51 0.47
CA PRO A 87 13.69 -9.71 1.25
C PRO A 87 14.35 -10.93 0.60
N LYS A 88 14.65 -11.93 1.44
CA LYS A 88 15.31 -13.16 1.03
C LYS A 88 14.39 -14.03 0.16
N HIS A 89 13.10 -13.99 0.43
CA HIS A 89 12.11 -14.81 -0.26
C HIS A 89 11.27 -13.99 -1.26
N PRO A 90 10.80 -14.61 -2.36
CA PRO A 90 9.93 -13.95 -3.33
C PRO A 90 8.71 -13.28 -2.70
N VAL A 91 8.33 -12.14 -3.26
CA VAL A 91 7.14 -11.39 -2.87
C VAL A 91 6.03 -11.65 -3.88
N VAL A 92 4.91 -12.16 -3.38
CA VAL A 92 3.67 -12.32 -4.14
C VAL A 92 2.82 -11.06 -3.98
N LEU A 93 2.57 -10.36 -5.08
CA LEU A 93 1.57 -9.31 -5.15
C LEU A 93 0.22 -9.94 -5.52
N ALA A 94 -0.65 -10.12 -4.53
CA ALA A 94 -2.00 -10.67 -4.72
C ALA A 94 -2.99 -9.54 -5.02
N HIS A 95 -3.55 -9.50 -6.24
CA HIS A 95 -4.38 -8.37 -6.71
C HIS A 95 -5.64 -8.78 -7.49
N GLY A 96 -6.62 -7.86 -7.56
CA GLY A 96 -7.86 -7.97 -8.37
C GLY A 96 -7.62 -8.19 -9.87
N LEU A 97 -8.66 -8.57 -10.62
CA LEU A 97 -8.63 -8.88 -12.08
C LEU A 97 -7.95 -7.81 -12.96
N LEU A 98 -7.72 -6.59 -12.47
CA LEU A 98 -7.16 -5.51 -13.28
C LEU A 98 -5.63 -5.41 -13.25
N GLY A 99 -4.91 -6.35 -12.63
CA GLY A 99 -3.44 -6.28 -12.60
C GLY A 99 -2.73 -6.63 -13.91
N PHE A 100 -3.44 -7.19 -14.88
CA PHE A 100 -3.06 -7.19 -16.29
C PHE A 100 -4.33 -7.15 -17.13
N ASP A 101 -5.02 -6.01 -17.15
CA ASP A 101 -5.72 -5.63 -18.37
C ASP A 101 -5.99 -4.14 -18.38
N GLU A 102 -5.54 -3.54 -19.46
CA GLU A 102 -5.77 -2.17 -19.84
C GLU A 102 -7.26 -1.82 -19.68
N LEU A 103 -7.67 -1.14 -18.60
CA LEU A 103 -9.06 -0.70 -18.47
C LEU A 103 -9.30 0.42 -19.49
N ARG A 104 -9.73 0.03 -20.69
CA ARG A 104 -10.16 0.94 -21.77
C ARG A 104 -11.53 1.51 -21.46
N LEU A 105 -11.62 2.36 -20.45
CA LEU A 105 -12.84 3.08 -20.08
C LEU A 105 -13.36 4.01 -21.19
N ALA A 106 -12.54 4.34 -22.20
CA ALA A 106 -12.88 5.31 -23.24
C ALA A 106 -12.41 4.89 -24.65
N GLY A 107 -12.65 3.64 -25.06
CA GLY A 107 -12.37 3.19 -26.44
C GLY A 107 -10.88 3.20 -26.83
N ARG A 108 -10.60 2.88 -28.10
CA ARG A 108 -9.25 2.60 -28.65
C ARG A 108 -8.26 3.78 -28.63
N TYR A 109 -8.66 4.96 -28.15
CA TYR A 109 -7.91 6.21 -28.24
C TYR A 109 -7.31 6.70 -26.92
N PHE A 110 -7.59 6.05 -25.79
CA PHE A 110 -6.99 6.39 -24.49
C PHE A 110 -6.06 5.26 -24.01
N PRO A 111 -4.80 5.56 -23.61
CA PRO A 111 -3.90 4.55 -23.07
C PRO A 111 -4.47 4.02 -21.77
N GLY A 112 -4.69 2.72 -21.65
CA GLY A 112 -5.38 2.24 -20.47
C GLY A 112 -4.51 2.18 -19.23
N VAL A 113 -5.23 1.95 -18.14
CA VAL A 113 -4.73 2.12 -16.78
C VAL A 113 -4.13 0.81 -16.33
N GLN A 114 -2.82 0.80 -16.06
CA GLN A 114 -2.10 -0.33 -15.48
C GLN A 114 -2.10 -0.18 -13.95
N TYR A 115 -2.52 -1.24 -13.27
CA TYR A 115 -2.83 -1.29 -11.83
C TYR A 115 -1.62 -1.12 -10.89
N TRP A 116 -0.44 -1.59 -11.32
CA TRP A 116 0.81 -1.55 -10.56
C TRP A 116 1.89 -0.75 -11.29
N ARG A 117 1.55 0.35 -12.00
CA ARG A 117 2.58 1.12 -12.74
C ARG A 117 3.73 1.51 -11.82
N GLY A 118 4.87 0.87 -12.02
CA GLY A 118 6.11 1.17 -11.32
C GLY A 118 6.33 0.41 -10.02
N ILE A 119 5.35 -0.31 -9.46
CA ILE A 119 5.56 -1.00 -8.16
C ILE A 119 6.29 -2.32 -8.37
N LYS A 120 5.82 -3.16 -9.30
CA LYS A 120 6.55 -4.38 -9.67
C LYS A 120 7.93 -4.01 -10.19
N GLU A 121 8.00 -3.00 -11.06
CA GLU A 121 9.26 -2.55 -11.65
C GLU A 121 10.21 -1.99 -10.58
N ALA A 122 9.72 -1.20 -9.63
CA ALA A 122 10.54 -0.68 -8.53
C ALA A 122 11.03 -1.79 -7.60
N LEU A 123 10.17 -2.74 -7.22
CA LEU A 123 10.55 -3.90 -6.41
C LEU A 123 11.61 -4.73 -7.13
N THR A 124 11.39 -5.06 -8.40
CA THR A 124 12.38 -5.80 -9.20
C THR A 124 13.68 -5.01 -9.39
N ALA A 125 13.62 -3.69 -9.55
CA ALA A 125 14.81 -2.83 -9.62
C ALA A 125 15.61 -2.81 -8.31
N GLN A 126 14.96 -3.03 -7.16
CA GLN A 126 15.62 -3.23 -5.87
C GLN A 126 16.09 -4.69 -5.64
N GLY A 127 15.97 -5.56 -6.65
CA GLY A 127 16.41 -6.96 -6.55
C GLY A 127 15.39 -7.92 -5.94
N VAL A 128 14.14 -7.48 -5.73
CA VAL A 128 13.07 -8.33 -5.21
C VAL A 128 12.52 -9.22 -6.33
N GLU A 129 12.46 -10.53 -6.08
CA GLU A 129 11.75 -11.47 -6.96
C GLU A 129 10.23 -11.31 -6.76
N VAL A 130 9.53 -10.82 -7.78
CA VAL A 130 8.09 -10.49 -7.68
C VAL A 130 7.25 -11.48 -8.49
N ILE A 131 6.32 -12.13 -7.80
CA ILE A 131 5.28 -12.99 -8.39
C ILE A 131 3.97 -12.20 -8.37
N THR A 132 3.26 -12.15 -9.49
CA THR A 132 1.94 -11.50 -9.59
C THR A 132 0.87 -12.56 -9.68
N ALA A 133 -0.09 -12.56 -8.75
CA ALA A 133 -1.20 -13.51 -8.75
C ALA A 133 -2.52 -12.77 -9.02
N THR A 134 -3.24 -13.24 -10.05
CA THR A 134 -4.54 -12.70 -10.46
C THR A 134 -5.58 -13.78 -10.24
N VAL A 135 -6.71 -13.44 -9.63
CA VAL A 135 -7.82 -14.38 -9.52
C VAL A 135 -9.13 -13.72 -9.92
N PRO A 136 -10.17 -14.50 -10.29
CA PRO A 136 -11.42 -13.96 -10.79
C PRO A 136 -12.06 -12.97 -9.81
N PRO A 137 -12.65 -11.87 -10.28
CA PRO A 137 -13.15 -10.81 -9.41
C PRO A 137 -14.49 -11.16 -8.77
N SER A 138 -15.24 -12.09 -9.35
CA SER A 138 -16.59 -12.44 -8.94
C SER A 138 -16.69 -13.76 -8.19
N ALA A 139 -15.71 -14.66 -8.30
CA ALA A 139 -15.75 -15.98 -7.66
C ALA A 139 -15.79 -15.90 -6.12
N SER A 140 -16.17 -16.98 -5.45
CA SER A 140 -16.14 -17.10 -3.97
C SER A 140 -14.73 -16.97 -3.37
N ILE A 141 -14.61 -16.70 -2.07
CA ILE A 141 -13.29 -16.68 -1.39
C ILE A 141 -12.53 -18.00 -1.62
N GLU A 142 -13.25 -19.11 -1.58
CA GLU A 142 -12.75 -20.46 -1.72
C GLU A 142 -12.10 -20.69 -3.10
N GLU A 143 -12.84 -20.40 -4.17
CA GLU A 143 -12.33 -20.53 -5.55
C GLU A 143 -11.17 -19.57 -5.82
N ARG A 144 -11.26 -18.34 -5.28
CA ARG A 144 -10.19 -17.34 -5.40
C ARG A 144 -8.93 -17.78 -4.65
N ALA A 145 -9.06 -18.41 -3.49
CA ALA A 145 -7.94 -18.94 -2.73
C ALA A 145 -7.26 -20.12 -3.45
N GLU A 146 -8.03 -21.00 -4.10
CA GLU A 146 -7.47 -22.08 -4.91
C GLU A 146 -6.69 -21.56 -6.11
N GLU A 147 -7.23 -20.58 -6.83
CA GLU A 147 -6.53 -19.96 -7.96
C GLU A 147 -5.29 -19.18 -7.50
N LEU A 148 -5.36 -18.54 -6.33
CA LEU A 148 -4.21 -17.89 -5.71
C LEU A 148 -3.10 -18.91 -5.41
N ALA A 149 -3.45 -20.06 -4.82
CA ALA A 149 -2.50 -21.13 -4.53
C ALA A 149 -1.84 -21.66 -5.81
N ARG A 150 -2.61 -21.91 -6.88
CA ARG A 150 -2.09 -22.35 -8.18
C ARG A 150 -1.11 -21.35 -8.77
N ASN A 151 -1.45 -20.07 -8.77
CA ASN A 151 -0.58 -19.03 -9.31
C ASN A 151 0.73 -18.90 -8.54
N ILE A 152 0.67 -18.96 -7.20
CA ILE A 152 1.86 -18.91 -6.35
C ILE A 152 2.72 -20.15 -6.59
N GLU A 153 2.14 -21.34 -6.66
CA GLU A 153 2.89 -22.58 -6.91
C GLU A 153 3.72 -22.51 -8.20
N ILE A 154 3.10 -22.04 -9.29
CA ILE A 154 3.76 -21.88 -10.60
C ILE A 154 4.85 -20.81 -10.54
N GLY A 155 4.55 -19.66 -9.90
CA GLY A 155 5.47 -18.53 -9.82
C GLY A 155 6.65 -18.76 -8.89
N ALA A 156 6.43 -19.43 -7.76
CA ALA A 156 7.40 -19.63 -6.69
C ALA A 156 8.40 -20.74 -7.02
N ARG A 157 8.02 -21.72 -7.86
CA ARG A 157 8.90 -22.82 -8.31
C ARG A 157 9.57 -23.56 -7.15
N GLY A 158 8.81 -23.80 -6.07
CA GLY A 158 9.28 -24.48 -4.86
C GLY A 158 9.97 -23.59 -3.83
N LYS A 159 10.03 -22.27 -4.04
CA LYS A 159 10.49 -21.33 -3.02
C LYS A 159 9.36 -20.99 -2.04
N ASP A 160 9.72 -20.77 -0.79
CA ASP A 160 8.81 -20.15 0.19
C ASP A 160 8.62 -18.66 -0.16
N VAL A 161 7.46 -18.09 0.19
CA VAL A 161 7.05 -16.76 -0.29
C VAL A 161 6.50 -15.85 0.81
N ASN A 162 6.56 -14.55 0.56
CA ASN A 162 5.85 -13.50 1.31
C ASN A 162 4.71 -12.95 0.49
N ILE A 163 3.51 -12.84 1.05
CA ILE A 163 2.34 -12.32 0.33
C ILE A 163 2.08 -10.89 0.75
N ILE A 164 1.94 -9.99 -0.21
CA ILE A 164 1.38 -8.66 -0.02
C ILE A 164 0.04 -8.63 -0.75
N ALA A 165 -1.03 -8.54 0.03
CA ALA A 165 -2.40 -8.61 -0.46
C ALA A 165 -3.10 -7.25 -0.30
N HIS A 166 -3.53 -6.69 -1.44
CA HIS A 166 -4.31 -5.46 -1.46
C HIS A 166 -5.78 -5.78 -1.75
N SER A 167 -6.68 -5.29 -0.89
CA SER A 167 -8.13 -5.38 -1.17
C SER A 167 -8.50 -4.33 -2.21
N MET A 168 -9.26 -4.68 -3.25
CA MET A 168 -9.83 -3.67 -4.14
C MET A 168 -11.20 -4.10 -4.65
N GLY A 169 -12.19 -3.23 -4.46
CA GLY A 169 -13.49 -3.33 -5.12
C GLY A 169 -14.18 -4.67 -4.87
N LYS A 170 -14.26 -5.52 -5.92
CA LYS A 170 -14.96 -6.81 -5.90
C LYS A 170 -14.14 -7.98 -5.31
N SER A 171 -12.85 -7.78 -5.02
CA SER A 171 -11.94 -8.87 -4.64
C SER A 171 -11.18 -8.60 -3.35
N GLN A 172 -11.26 -9.55 -2.42
CA GLN A 172 -10.69 -9.46 -1.08
C GLN A 172 -9.45 -10.32 -0.91
N ARG A 173 -8.33 -9.88 -1.47
CA ARG A 173 -7.10 -10.69 -1.54
C ARG A 173 -6.51 -11.04 -0.18
N GLY A 174 -6.69 -10.19 0.83
CA GLY A 174 -6.28 -10.52 2.19
C GLY A 174 -7.10 -11.69 2.77
N LEU A 175 -8.40 -11.76 2.45
CA LEU A 175 -9.25 -12.89 2.86
C LEU A 175 -8.93 -14.15 2.06
N ASP A 176 -8.75 -14.04 0.74
CA ASP A 176 -8.33 -15.15 -0.12
C ASP A 176 -7.02 -15.78 0.38
N SER A 177 -6.04 -14.93 0.73
CA SER A 177 -4.75 -15.37 1.28
C SER A 177 -4.91 -16.06 2.63
N ARG A 178 -5.72 -15.51 3.54
CA ARG A 178 -6.00 -16.14 4.85
C ARG A 178 -6.68 -17.50 4.69
N TYR A 179 -7.66 -17.60 3.80
CA TYR A 179 -8.32 -18.87 3.51
C TYR A 179 -7.33 -19.88 2.95
N MET A 180 -6.52 -19.49 1.97
CA MET A 180 -5.48 -20.35 1.41
C MET A 180 -4.51 -20.86 2.48
N ILE A 181 -3.99 -19.96 3.32
CA ILE A 181 -3.01 -20.29 4.36
C ILE A 181 -3.63 -21.23 5.40
N SER A 182 -4.84 -20.94 5.87
CA SER A 182 -5.45 -21.67 7.00
C SER A 182 -6.12 -22.98 6.56
N ARG A 183 -6.81 -22.97 5.42
CA ARG A 183 -7.69 -24.06 4.97
C ARG A 183 -7.12 -24.92 3.86
N LEU A 184 -6.45 -24.31 2.89
CA LEU A 184 -5.87 -25.07 1.77
C LEU A 184 -4.50 -25.64 2.12
N GLN A 185 -3.73 -24.94 2.95
CA GLN A 185 -2.37 -25.32 3.40
C GLN A 185 -1.52 -25.94 2.27
N PRO A 186 -1.16 -25.14 1.24
CA PRO A 186 -0.41 -25.64 0.10
C PRO A 186 0.90 -26.33 0.54
N GLN A 187 1.18 -27.50 -0.04
CA GLN A 187 2.35 -28.32 0.37
C GLN A 187 3.60 -28.03 -0.47
N LYS A 188 3.45 -27.36 -1.62
CA LYS A 188 4.55 -27.15 -2.59
C LYS A 188 5.34 -25.86 -2.34
N PHE A 189 4.88 -25.01 -1.44
CA PHE A 189 5.54 -23.80 -0.98
C PHE A 189 5.04 -23.46 0.42
N LYS A 190 5.85 -22.79 1.25
CA LYS A 190 5.35 -22.20 2.49
C LYS A 190 5.11 -20.70 2.31
N VAL A 191 4.08 -20.21 3.00
CA VAL A 191 3.88 -18.77 3.18
C VAL A 191 4.59 -18.38 4.46
N LEU A 192 5.56 -17.48 4.38
CA LEU A 192 6.31 -17.00 5.54
C LEU A 192 5.66 -15.77 6.18
N SER A 193 5.00 -14.96 5.36
CA SER A 193 4.21 -13.83 5.84
C SER A 193 3.04 -13.49 4.93
N LEU A 194 2.03 -12.86 5.55
CA LEU A 194 0.93 -12.21 4.87
C LEU A 194 0.83 -10.77 5.36
N THR A 195 1.08 -9.81 4.46
CA THR A 195 0.82 -8.39 4.67
C THR A 195 -0.49 -8.00 3.99
N THR A 196 -1.51 -7.63 4.75
CA THR A 196 -2.78 -7.13 4.21
C THR A 196 -2.81 -5.61 4.19
N ILE A 197 -3.37 -5.04 3.13
CA ILE A 197 -3.53 -3.60 2.98
C ILE A 197 -5.01 -3.32 2.77
N ALA A 198 -5.62 -2.55 3.69
CA ALA A 198 -7.02 -2.18 3.67
C ALA A 198 -8.00 -3.35 3.47
N THR A 199 -7.71 -4.51 4.08
CA THR A 199 -8.57 -5.70 3.96
C THR A 199 -9.70 -5.67 5.01
N PRO A 200 -10.97 -5.92 4.66
CA PRO A 200 -12.08 -5.94 5.59
C PRO A 200 -12.12 -7.26 6.38
N HIS A 201 -11.16 -7.46 7.31
CA HIS A 201 -11.08 -8.68 8.13
C HIS A 201 -12.31 -8.92 9.03
N ARG A 202 -13.06 -7.86 9.35
CA ARG A 202 -14.28 -7.90 10.16
C ARG A 202 -15.53 -7.59 9.34
N GLY A 203 -15.42 -7.56 8.02
CA GLY A 203 -16.49 -7.21 7.09
C GLY A 203 -16.63 -5.70 6.90
N SER A 204 -17.75 -5.28 6.31
CA SER A 204 -18.05 -3.87 6.04
C SER A 204 -19.51 -3.58 6.33
N ALA A 205 -19.78 -2.52 7.09
CA ALA A 205 -21.12 -2.01 7.35
C ALA A 205 -21.80 -1.52 6.06
N VAL A 206 -21.04 -1.21 5.00
CA VAL A 206 -21.61 -0.95 3.67
C VAL A 206 -22.24 -2.22 3.11
N ALA A 207 -21.59 -3.37 3.29
CA ALA A 207 -22.16 -4.64 2.88
C ALA A 207 -23.44 -4.93 3.66
N ASP A 208 -23.40 -4.81 4.99
CA ASP A 208 -24.57 -5.00 5.85
C ASP A 208 -25.72 -4.05 5.49
N PHE A 209 -25.45 -2.75 5.32
CA PHE A 209 -26.46 -1.76 4.93
C PHE A 209 -27.14 -2.10 3.60
N CYS A 210 -26.37 -2.59 2.61
CA CYS A 210 -26.92 -3.06 1.34
C CYS A 210 -27.78 -4.32 1.50
N PHE A 211 -27.55 -5.15 2.51
CA PHE A 211 -28.41 -6.30 2.82
C PHE A 211 -29.63 -5.91 3.67
N ASP A 212 -29.49 -5.00 4.62
CA ASP A 212 -30.53 -4.64 5.60
C ASP A 212 -31.59 -3.68 5.04
N GLN A 213 -31.20 -2.67 4.26
CA GLN A 213 -32.13 -1.69 3.67
C GLN A 213 -33.01 -2.27 2.57
N ILE A 214 -32.73 -3.50 2.19
CA ILE A 214 -33.24 -4.14 0.99
C ILE A 214 -33.79 -5.47 1.46
N GLY A 215 -34.94 -5.42 2.13
CA GLY A 215 -35.63 -6.60 2.64
C GLY A 215 -35.68 -7.73 1.59
N ALA A 216 -35.82 -8.97 2.05
CA ALA A 216 -35.67 -10.20 1.25
C ALA A 216 -36.42 -10.23 -0.11
N GLU A 217 -37.41 -9.36 -0.29
CA GLU A 217 -38.22 -9.19 -1.50
C GLU A 217 -37.49 -8.52 -2.68
N LEU A 218 -36.53 -7.62 -2.43
CA LEU A 218 -35.79 -6.89 -3.47
C LEU A 218 -34.43 -7.50 -3.80
N LEU A 219 -34.02 -8.50 -3.01
CA LEU A 219 -32.85 -9.32 -3.24
C LEU A 219 -32.75 -9.77 -4.71
N PRO A 220 -33.78 -10.36 -5.35
CA PRO A 220 -33.66 -10.86 -6.72
C PRO A 220 -33.28 -9.79 -7.75
N GLN A 221 -33.74 -8.55 -7.60
CA GLN A 221 -33.42 -7.43 -8.52
C GLN A 221 -31.97 -6.95 -8.34
N ILE A 222 -31.43 -7.04 -7.14
CA ILE A 222 -30.02 -6.75 -6.88
C ILE A 222 -29.15 -7.92 -7.29
N TYR A 223 -29.51 -9.16 -7.00
CA TYR A 223 -28.88 -10.34 -7.59
C TYR A 223 -28.82 -10.21 -9.11
N TYR A 224 -29.93 -9.79 -9.74
CA TYR A 224 -29.98 -9.51 -11.17
C TYR A 224 -29.07 -8.36 -11.61
N THR A 225 -29.04 -7.23 -10.89
CA THR A 225 -28.21 -6.06 -11.24
C THR A 225 -26.73 -6.32 -11.00
N LEU A 226 -26.39 -6.98 -9.89
CA LEU A 226 -25.04 -7.44 -9.55
C LEU A 226 -24.56 -8.48 -10.56
N ASN A 227 -25.38 -9.49 -10.90
CA ASN A 227 -25.07 -10.46 -11.96
C ASN A 227 -24.86 -9.78 -13.31
N LYS A 228 -25.69 -8.78 -13.67
CA LYS A 228 -25.53 -7.97 -14.89
C LYS A 228 -24.24 -7.13 -14.89
N LEU A 229 -23.76 -6.77 -13.71
CA LEU A 229 -22.45 -6.14 -13.49
C LEU A 229 -21.31 -7.16 -13.28
N ASN A 230 -21.56 -8.46 -13.49
CA ASN A 230 -20.62 -9.56 -13.25
C ASN A 230 -20.05 -9.53 -11.81
N ILE A 231 -20.92 -9.27 -10.84
CA ILE A 231 -20.64 -9.38 -9.40
C ILE A 231 -21.44 -10.59 -8.93
N GLU A 232 -20.78 -11.70 -8.64
CA GLU A 232 -21.50 -12.76 -7.95
C GLU A 232 -21.82 -12.28 -6.56
N THR A 233 -23.06 -12.51 -6.21
CA THR A 233 -23.66 -12.10 -4.96
C THR A 233 -23.16 -12.88 -3.75
N GLY A 234 -22.62 -14.08 -3.98
CA GLY A 234 -21.88 -14.84 -2.97
C GLY A 234 -20.66 -14.06 -2.47
N ALA A 235 -19.88 -13.45 -3.37
CA ALA A 235 -18.72 -12.67 -2.99
C ALA A 235 -19.08 -11.42 -2.16
N PHE A 236 -20.26 -10.83 -2.36
CA PHE A 236 -20.73 -9.68 -1.58
C PHE A 236 -21.30 -10.09 -0.21
N ALA A 237 -22.04 -11.20 -0.13
CA ALA A 237 -22.51 -11.77 1.15
C ALA A 237 -21.36 -12.12 2.09
N GLN A 238 -20.25 -12.61 1.52
CA GLN A 238 -19.04 -12.91 2.26
C GLN A 238 -18.34 -11.66 2.83
N LEU A 239 -18.76 -10.44 2.50
CA LEU A 239 -18.20 -9.19 3.07
C LEU A 239 -18.98 -8.66 4.27
N THR A 240 -20.11 -9.29 4.61
CA THR A 240 -20.91 -8.85 5.75
C THR A 240 -20.15 -9.07 7.05
N ARG A 241 -20.40 -8.19 8.04
CA ARG A 241 -19.77 -8.32 9.35
C ARG A 241 -20.15 -9.63 10.00
N LYS A 242 -21.43 -10.04 9.85
CA LYS A 242 -21.97 -11.31 10.33
C LYS A 242 -21.22 -12.52 9.76
N TYR A 243 -21.07 -12.61 8.43
CA TYR A 243 -20.35 -13.72 7.83
C TYR A 243 -18.89 -13.75 8.30
N MET A 244 -18.23 -12.60 8.38
CA MET A 244 -16.85 -12.50 8.85
C MET A 244 -16.68 -12.95 10.31
N SER A 245 -17.55 -12.53 11.22
CA SER A 245 -17.47 -12.88 12.65
C SER A 245 -17.94 -14.30 12.96
N GLU A 246 -19.01 -14.78 12.33
CA GLU A 246 -19.64 -16.05 12.69
C GLU A 246 -19.16 -17.22 11.82
N THR A 247 -18.70 -16.96 10.60
CA THR A 247 -18.32 -18.01 9.65
C THR A 247 -16.85 -17.93 9.29
N PHE A 248 -16.38 -16.85 8.68
CA PHE A 248 -15.04 -16.82 8.10
C PHE A 248 -13.92 -16.87 9.16
N ASN A 249 -13.89 -15.93 10.09
CA ASN A 249 -12.79 -15.81 11.06
C ASN A 249 -12.66 -17.04 11.98
N PRO A 250 -13.75 -17.61 12.55
CA PRO A 250 -13.65 -18.84 13.34
C PRO A 250 -13.11 -20.03 12.54
N ASN A 251 -13.42 -20.08 11.23
CA ASN A 251 -12.98 -21.15 10.35
C ASN A 251 -11.63 -20.90 9.68
N THR A 252 -11.04 -19.72 9.82
CA THR A 252 -9.75 -19.35 9.21
C THR A 252 -8.80 -18.75 10.25
N PRO A 253 -8.43 -19.53 11.29
CA PRO A 253 -7.46 -19.10 12.27
C PRO A 253 -6.10 -18.84 11.63
N ASP A 254 -5.35 -17.91 12.20
CA ASP A 254 -3.96 -17.66 11.84
C ASP A 254 -3.10 -18.90 12.16
N ILE A 255 -2.06 -19.12 11.34
CA ILE A 255 -1.14 -20.24 11.49
C ILE A 255 0.15 -19.74 12.15
N ASP A 256 0.57 -20.34 13.26
CA ASP A 256 1.69 -19.87 14.08
C ASP A 256 3.03 -19.71 13.33
N SER A 257 3.24 -20.50 12.27
CA SER A 257 4.46 -20.42 11.45
C SER A 257 4.47 -19.27 10.45
N VAL A 258 3.36 -18.52 10.32
CA VAL A 258 3.17 -17.42 9.38
C VAL A 258 3.12 -16.11 10.14
N ARG A 259 3.87 -15.10 9.68
CA ARG A 259 3.75 -13.74 10.22
C ARG A 259 2.65 -12.96 9.53
N TYR A 260 1.80 -12.32 10.32
CA TYR A 260 0.69 -11.52 9.82
C TYR A 260 0.95 -10.05 10.08
N PHE A 261 0.93 -9.27 9.00
CA PHE A 261 1.06 -7.82 9.04
C PHE A 261 -0.16 -7.17 8.41
N SER A 262 -0.52 -5.98 8.87
CA SER A 262 -1.61 -5.23 8.24
C SER A 262 -1.43 -3.72 8.29
N TYR A 263 -2.01 -3.06 7.28
CA TYR A 263 -2.09 -1.61 7.17
C TYR A 263 -3.53 -1.18 6.96
N GLY A 264 -3.96 -0.17 7.70
CA GLY A 264 -5.21 0.54 7.46
C GLY A 264 -5.00 1.79 6.61
N ALA A 265 -6.09 2.35 6.12
CA ALA A 265 -6.09 3.65 5.48
C ALA A 265 -7.32 4.45 5.91
N CYS A 266 -7.20 5.77 5.90
CA CYS A 266 -8.32 6.67 6.10
C CYS A 266 -8.19 7.90 5.20
N ASP A 267 -9.33 8.38 4.70
CA ASP A 267 -9.39 9.60 3.89
C ASP A 267 -10.66 10.39 4.19
N GLN A 268 -10.65 11.70 3.89
CA GLN A 268 -11.86 12.49 3.87
C GLN A 268 -12.28 12.74 2.42
N PRO A 269 -13.28 12.02 1.90
CA PRO A 269 -13.68 12.18 0.52
C PRO A 269 -14.29 13.57 0.28
N SER A 270 -13.94 14.18 -0.85
CA SER A 270 -14.57 15.42 -1.30
C SER A 270 -16.09 15.26 -1.51
N LEU A 271 -16.80 16.39 -1.57
CA LEU A 271 -18.26 16.42 -1.78
C LEU A 271 -18.72 15.65 -3.04
N TRP A 272 -17.88 15.57 -4.07
CA TRP A 272 -18.17 14.95 -5.36
C TRP A 272 -17.58 13.53 -5.51
N SER A 273 -17.00 12.97 -4.45
CA SER A 273 -16.42 11.63 -4.49
C SER A 273 -17.49 10.55 -4.60
N VAL A 274 -17.24 9.55 -5.45
CA VAL A 274 -18.08 8.34 -5.56
C VAL A 274 -18.13 7.53 -4.26
N PHE A 275 -17.11 7.65 -3.41
CA PHE A 275 -17.04 6.98 -2.10
C PHE A 275 -17.72 7.77 -0.97
N ARG A 276 -18.36 8.90 -1.25
CA ARG A 276 -18.95 9.75 -0.19
C ARG A 276 -20.05 9.04 0.59
N LEU A 277 -20.91 8.29 -0.09
CA LEU A 277 -22.02 7.58 0.54
C LEU A 277 -21.49 6.43 1.41
N SER A 278 -20.65 5.56 0.83
CA SER A 278 -20.03 4.44 1.54
C SER A 278 -19.18 4.90 2.73
N HIS A 279 -18.38 5.96 2.54
CA HIS A 279 -17.61 6.57 3.63
C HIS A 279 -18.50 7.06 4.77
N ARG A 280 -19.66 7.67 4.47
CA ARG A 280 -20.58 8.15 5.51
C ARG A 280 -21.16 7.00 6.33
N ILE A 281 -21.62 5.94 5.66
CA ILE A 281 -22.15 4.74 6.31
C ILE A 281 -21.08 4.14 7.23
N LEU A 282 -19.85 4.00 6.75
CA LEU A 282 -18.72 3.52 7.54
C LEU A 282 -18.36 4.47 8.68
N ALA A 283 -18.35 5.78 8.45
CA ALA A 283 -18.01 6.76 9.48
C ALA A 283 -19.00 6.75 10.64
N GLU A 284 -20.28 6.51 10.35
CA GLU A 284 -21.34 6.39 11.34
C GLU A 284 -21.30 5.05 12.09
N ALA A 285 -21.09 3.94 11.37
CA ALA A 285 -21.15 2.60 11.94
C ALA A 285 -19.82 2.09 12.56
N GLU A 286 -18.69 2.46 11.96
CA GLU A 286 -17.36 1.89 12.24
C GLU A 286 -16.25 2.93 12.45
N GLY A 287 -16.51 4.21 12.18
CA GLY A 287 -15.54 5.30 12.40
C GLY A 287 -14.60 5.55 11.20
N PRO A 288 -13.33 5.95 11.45
CA PRO A 288 -12.41 6.32 10.38
C PRO A 288 -12.25 5.22 9.32
N ASN A 289 -12.27 5.61 8.04
CA ASN A 289 -12.30 4.66 6.93
C ASN A 289 -11.73 5.27 5.64
N ASP A 290 -11.41 4.42 4.68
CA ASP A 290 -10.83 4.80 3.37
C ASP A 290 -11.88 4.96 2.25
N GLY A 291 -13.16 4.92 2.61
CA GLY A 291 -14.31 4.94 1.72
C GLY A 291 -14.92 3.58 1.39
N LEU A 292 -14.24 2.46 1.67
CA LEU A 292 -14.77 1.10 1.48
C LEU A 292 -14.57 0.21 2.71
N VAL A 293 -13.49 0.41 3.45
CA VAL A 293 -13.07 -0.38 4.60
C VAL A 293 -12.73 0.54 5.77
N SER A 294 -13.25 0.21 6.94
CA SER A 294 -12.90 0.91 8.18
C SER A 294 -11.51 0.54 8.67
N VAL A 295 -10.87 1.47 9.38
CA VAL A 295 -9.60 1.20 10.06
C VAL A 295 -9.78 0.03 11.04
N ALA A 296 -10.88 0.03 11.79
CA ALA A 296 -11.26 -1.04 12.71
C ALA A 296 -11.30 -2.43 12.05
N SER A 297 -11.89 -2.52 10.86
CA SER A 297 -11.94 -3.78 10.11
C SER A 297 -10.60 -4.13 9.46
N SER A 298 -9.70 -3.17 9.21
CA SER A 298 -8.40 -3.43 8.60
C SER A 298 -7.35 -4.04 9.53
N LEU A 299 -7.52 -3.89 10.85
CA LEU A 299 -6.59 -4.36 11.87
C LEU A 299 -6.46 -5.89 11.88
N TRP A 300 -5.26 -6.41 11.68
CA TRP A 300 -4.94 -7.84 11.75
C TRP A 300 -3.51 -8.11 12.24
N GLY A 301 -3.26 -9.29 12.82
CA GLY A 301 -1.93 -9.69 13.30
C GLY A 301 -1.55 -9.18 14.70
N GLY A 302 -2.51 -8.68 15.48
CA GLY A 302 -2.27 -8.17 16.84
C GLY A 302 -1.43 -6.88 16.87
N GLU A 303 -0.93 -6.52 18.06
CA GLU A 303 -0.18 -5.27 18.27
C GLU A 303 1.14 -5.22 17.46
N ALA A 304 1.83 -6.35 17.32
CA ALA A 304 3.07 -6.43 16.56
C ALA A 304 2.85 -6.49 15.03
N GLY A 305 1.68 -6.98 14.61
CA GLY A 305 1.31 -7.15 13.21
C GLY A 305 0.74 -5.89 12.57
N TYR A 306 0.00 -5.07 13.31
CA TYR A 306 -0.54 -3.83 12.76
C TYR A 306 0.55 -2.76 12.63
N LYS A 307 0.88 -2.39 11.38
CA LYS A 307 1.98 -1.46 11.09
C LYS A 307 1.56 0.00 11.00
N GLY A 308 0.26 0.27 10.88
CA GLY A 308 -0.32 1.60 11.04
C GLY A 308 -1.44 1.95 10.05
N THR A 309 -2.04 3.12 10.27
CA THR A 309 -3.06 3.72 9.40
C THR A 309 -2.47 4.81 8.52
N LEU A 310 -2.64 4.70 7.21
CA LEU A 310 -2.25 5.72 6.23
C LEU A 310 -3.31 6.84 6.16
N VAL A 311 -2.92 8.09 6.44
CA VAL A 311 -3.84 9.24 6.50
C VAL A 311 -3.90 10.01 5.20
N GLY A 312 -5.10 10.37 4.77
CA GLY A 312 -5.34 11.08 3.51
C GLY A 312 -5.14 10.19 2.29
N VAL A 313 -5.30 8.88 2.49
CA VAL A 313 -5.12 7.84 1.48
C VAL A 313 -6.44 7.13 1.32
N SER A 314 -7.11 7.38 0.20
CA SER A 314 -8.31 6.64 -0.16
C SER A 314 -7.95 5.22 -0.61
N HIS A 315 -8.94 4.33 -0.62
CA HIS A 315 -8.76 2.96 -1.08
C HIS A 315 -8.18 2.86 -2.52
N LEU A 316 -8.39 3.88 -3.36
CA LEU A 316 -7.81 3.96 -4.71
C LEU A 316 -6.39 4.54 -4.76
N ASP A 317 -5.99 5.33 -3.76
CA ASP A 317 -4.63 5.89 -3.67
C ASP A 317 -3.59 4.79 -3.36
N LEU A 318 -4.00 3.77 -2.58
CA LEU A 318 -3.16 2.61 -2.22
C LEU A 318 -2.58 1.87 -3.43
N ILE A 319 -3.29 1.90 -4.57
CA ILE A 319 -2.90 1.24 -5.83
C ILE A 319 -2.59 2.23 -6.96
N ASN A 320 -2.21 3.47 -6.63
CA ASN A 320 -1.72 4.43 -7.62
C ASN A 320 -2.76 4.85 -8.70
N TRP A 321 -4.07 4.63 -8.49
CA TRP A 321 -5.11 4.87 -9.53
C TRP A 321 -5.50 6.36 -9.65
N THR A 322 -5.70 7.01 -8.51
CA THR A 322 -6.00 8.45 -8.37
C THR A 322 -4.79 9.34 -8.66
N ASN A 323 -3.58 8.76 -8.66
CA ASN A 323 -2.35 9.51 -8.77
C ASN A 323 -2.23 10.29 -10.06
N ARG A 324 -2.87 9.95 -11.20
CA ARG A 324 -2.83 10.80 -12.41
C ARG A 324 -3.68 12.07 -12.30
N LEU A 325 -4.89 11.96 -11.75
CA LEU A 325 -5.79 13.11 -11.59
C LEU A 325 -5.26 14.04 -10.49
N LYS A 326 -4.74 13.47 -9.40
CA LYS A 326 -4.06 14.21 -8.33
C LYS A 326 -2.70 14.74 -8.79
N TRP A 327 -1.96 14.05 -9.67
CA TRP A 327 -0.72 14.56 -10.29
C TRP A 327 -1.01 15.82 -11.10
N LEU A 328 -1.99 15.76 -12.00
CA LEU A 328 -2.44 16.92 -12.79
C LEU A 328 -2.91 18.06 -11.88
N ALA A 329 -3.72 17.75 -10.85
CA ALA A 329 -4.22 18.76 -9.94
C ALA A 329 -3.14 19.33 -9.01
N ALA A 330 -2.17 18.53 -8.53
CA ALA A 330 -1.10 18.96 -7.63
C ALA A 330 -0.06 19.81 -8.36
N GLU A 331 0.24 19.50 -9.62
CA GLU A 331 1.10 20.31 -10.47
C GLU A 331 0.48 21.69 -10.76
N VAL A 332 -0.85 21.74 -10.87
CA VAL A 332 -1.61 22.99 -11.04
C VAL A 332 -1.81 23.75 -9.70
N THR A 333 -1.93 23.06 -8.57
CA THR A 333 -2.29 23.66 -7.26
C THR A 333 -1.13 23.81 -6.27
N GLY A 334 0.06 23.32 -6.59
CA GLY A 334 1.27 23.43 -5.76
C GLY A 334 1.21 22.69 -4.41
N LYS A 335 0.25 21.79 -4.19
CA LYS A 335 0.13 21.04 -2.93
C LYS A 335 1.08 19.84 -2.89
N PRO A 336 1.92 19.67 -1.85
CA PRO A 336 2.85 18.56 -1.75
C PRO A 336 2.12 17.22 -1.62
N ARG A 337 2.70 16.16 -2.20
CA ARG A 337 2.20 14.79 -2.11
C ARG A 337 2.37 14.27 -0.70
N LYS A 338 1.32 13.69 -0.12
CA LYS A 338 1.37 13.06 1.19
C LYS A 338 1.65 11.56 1.13
N PHE A 339 1.39 10.91 -0.01
CA PHE A 339 1.56 9.46 -0.18
C PHE A 339 2.05 9.08 -1.58
N ASN A 340 2.98 8.14 -1.64
CA ASN A 340 3.55 7.53 -2.83
C ASN A 340 3.51 6.01 -2.65
N ALA A 341 2.66 5.34 -3.45
CA ALA A 341 2.50 3.90 -3.38
C ALA A 341 3.82 3.15 -3.65
N ILE A 342 4.70 3.64 -4.54
CA ILE A 342 6.01 3.00 -4.77
C ILE A 342 6.85 3.02 -3.50
N ALA A 343 6.93 4.18 -2.83
CA ALA A 343 7.67 4.31 -1.58
C ALA A 343 7.11 3.37 -0.50
N PHE A 344 5.79 3.22 -0.43
CA PHE A 344 5.11 2.34 0.51
C PHE A 344 5.39 0.86 0.26
N TYR A 345 5.28 0.37 -0.98
CA TYR A 345 5.54 -1.04 -1.28
C TYR A 345 7.02 -1.41 -1.15
N LEU A 346 7.93 -0.48 -1.49
CA LEU A 346 9.35 -0.64 -1.22
C LEU A 346 9.63 -0.71 0.30
N ASP A 347 8.93 0.10 1.10
CA ASP A 347 9.06 0.05 2.57
C ASP A 347 8.53 -1.26 3.16
N ILE A 348 7.45 -1.83 2.60
CA ILE A 348 6.99 -3.16 3.00
C ILE A 348 8.06 -4.21 2.68
N ALA A 349 8.67 -4.17 1.49
CA ALA A 349 9.73 -5.12 1.14
C ALA A 349 10.95 -4.99 2.07
N ASP A 350 11.34 -3.77 2.41
CA ASP A 350 12.41 -3.47 3.38
C ASP A 350 12.06 -3.97 4.79
N MET A 351 10.81 -3.78 5.22
CA MET A 351 10.30 -4.35 6.48
C MET A 351 10.39 -5.88 6.48
N LEU A 352 9.97 -6.55 5.41
CA LEU A 352 10.09 -7.99 5.26
C LEU A 352 11.56 -8.44 5.34
N ALA A 353 12.47 -7.73 4.67
CA ALA A 353 13.90 -8.02 4.72
C ALA A 353 14.47 -7.90 6.15
N ASN A 354 14.11 -6.85 6.88
CA ASN A 354 14.55 -6.61 8.26
C ASN A 354 14.00 -7.65 9.24
N GLU A 355 12.81 -8.18 8.94
CA GLU A 355 12.18 -9.28 9.66
C GLU A 355 12.83 -10.65 9.32
N GLY A 356 13.77 -10.70 8.37
CA GLY A 356 14.43 -11.94 7.93
C GLY A 356 13.56 -12.79 7.00
N LEU A 357 12.57 -12.17 6.37
CA LEU A 357 11.64 -12.77 5.41
C LEU A 357 12.13 -12.64 3.98
#